data_AF-A0A7C5U3M2-F1
#
_entry.id   AF-A0A7C5U3M2-F1
#
_cell.length_a   1.000
_cell.length_b   1.000
_cell.length_c   1.000
_cell.angle_alpha   90.00
_cell.angle_beta   90.00
_cell.angle_gamma   90.00
#
_symmetry.space_group_name_H-M   'P 1'
#
loop_
_entity.id
_entity.type
_entity.pdbx_description
1 polymer ?
#
loop_
_entity_poly.entity_id
_entity_poly.type
_entity_poly.pdbx_seq_one_letter_code
_entity_poly.pdbx_strand_id
1 'polypeptide(L)'
;MLRDGNEDTFSYVLRVLKGINDLIEDNPQAQAIRYVIDVWSQKFPEPLYVDELESRWKYMISFQKVLRYLISEKIFRIEQTNFGREVIRPGPLLEDLLKMFPSSRGFFRDVIRAVTGLVTVNYLSDPETRKFRKVYAILQAINVCIDDENKIPYYEIKGYKCKLCEDVNQPIFASMAEVKEHILKTHSIDCDLNEEVCFNSCVEYVFGKQIGIWCKFLTFVEKASVFGVEISKFFRDLLTRGVILPSEGDEVMRHIKEEKYIAVDIAWFRVRERMRALERELRRGV
;
A
#
# COMPACT_ATOMS: atom_id res chain seq x y z
N MET A 1 5.55 -9.44 -11.22
CA MET A 1 5.86 -8.19 -10.47
C MET A 1 7.18 -8.24 -9.71
N LEU A 2 7.60 -9.37 -9.14
CA LEU A 2 8.83 -9.47 -8.32
C LEU A 2 10.06 -10.00 -9.07
N ARG A 3 9.98 -10.17 -10.40
CA ARG A 3 11.03 -10.81 -11.23
C ARG A 3 12.08 -9.85 -11.81
N ASP A 4 11.82 -8.54 -11.82
CA ASP A 4 12.61 -7.59 -12.63
C ASP A 4 13.77 -6.94 -11.86
N GLY A 5 14.11 -7.41 -10.65
CA GLY A 5 15.34 -7.05 -9.93
C GLY A 5 15.51 -5.59 -9.49
N ASN A 6 14.61 -4.66 -9.83
CA ASN A 6 14.70 -3.27 -9.42
C ASN A 6 14.17 -3.08 -7.98
N GLU A 7 15.07 -2.71 -7.06
CA GLU A 7 14.82 -2.53 -5.63
C GLU A 7 13.70 -1.51 -5.32
N ASP A 8 13.62 -0.40 -6.06
CA ASP A 8 12.55 0.59 -5.90
C ASP A 8 11.19 0.00 -6.25
N THR A 9 11.14 -0.77 -7.34
CA THR A 9 9.92 -1.43 -7.79
C THR A 9 9.47 -2.49 -6.79
N PHE A 10 10.41 -3.23 -6.22
CA PHE A 10 10.15 -4.19 -5.16
C PHE A 10 9.62 -3.51 -3.89
N SER A 11 10.22 -2.38 -3.48
CA SER A 11 9.74 -1.56 -2.36
C SER A 11 8.30 -1.07 -2.53
N TYR A 12 7.93 -0.64 -3.75
CA TYR A 12 6.55 -0.26 -4.05
C TYR A 12 5.57 -1.45 -3.97
N VAL A 13 5.94 -2.59 -4.56
CA VAL A 13 5.11 -3.81 -4.51
C VAL A 13 4.92 -4.28 -3.07
N LEU A 14 5.99 -4.28 -2.26
CA LEU A 14 5.90 -4.63 -0.84
C LEU A 14 4.94 -3.70 -0.08
N ARG A 15 5.03 -2.38 -0.29
CA ARG A 15 4.14 -1.41 0.36
C ARG A 15 2.67 -1.67 0.04
N VAL A 16 2.34 -1.92 -1.23
CA VAL A 16 0.95 -2.21 -1.64
C VAL A 16 0.47 -3.55 -1.08
N LEU A 17 1.28 -4.60 -1.15
CA LEU A 17 0.89 -5.90 -0.61
C LEU A 17 0.71 -5.87 0.92
N LYS A 18 1.53 -5.08 1.64
CA LYS A 18 1.32 -4.79 3.07
C LYS A 18 0.00 -4.06 3.30
N GLY A 19 -0.27 -2.99 2.54
CA GLY A 19 -1.52 -2.25 2.67
C GLY A 19 -2.76 -3.11 2.36
N ILE A 20 -2.68 -4.00 1.36
CA ILE A 20 -3.74 -4.97 1.09
C ILE A 20 -3.90 -5.95 2.26
N ASN A 21 -2.81 -6.54 2.75
CA ASN A 21 -2.83 -7.43 3.92
C ASN A 21 -3.48 -6.78 5.15
N ASP A 22 -3.20 -5.50 5.35
CA ASP A 22 -3.75 -4.71 6.43
C ASP A 22 -5.26 -4.43 6.26
N LEU A 23 -5.71 -4.18 5.02
CA LEU A 23 -7.14 -3.98 4.71
C LEU A 23 -8.00 -5.24 4.92
N ILE A 24 -7.38 -6.42 4.89
CA ILE A 24 -8.06 -7.72 4.94
C ILE A 24 -7.77 -8.46 6.26
N GLU A 25 -7.09 -7.82 7.21
CA GLU A 25 -6.63 -8.39 8.47
C GLU A 25 -7.77 -8.98 9.33
N ASP A 26 -8.96 -8.36 9.28
CA ASP A 26 -10.15 -8.81 10.02
C ASP A 26 -10.93 -9.93 9.31
N ASN A 27 -10.49 -10.38 8.12
CA ASN A 27 -11.20 -11.38 7.36
C ASN A 27 -10.85 -12.80 7.87
N PRO A 28 -11.83 -13.62 8.29
CA PRO A 28 -11.57 -14.96 8.83
C PRO A 28 -10.84 -15.93 7.87
N GLN A 29 -11.03 -15.77 6.56
CA GLN A 29 -10.34 -16.59 5.55
C GLN A 29 -8.91 -16.10 5.34
N ALA A 30 -8.70 -14.79 5.33
CA ALA A 30 -7.36 -14.21 5.30
C ALA A 30 -6.57 -14.58 6.56
N GLN A 31 -7.21 -14.57 7.74
CA GLN A 31 -6.62 -15.01 9.00
C GLN A 31 -6.22 -16.48 8.97
N ALA A 32 -7.05 -17.35 8.35
CA ALA A 32 -6.73 -18.76 8.19
C ALA A 32 -5.49 -18.98 7.28
N ILE A 33 -5.41 -18.25 6.16
CA ILE A 33 -4.24 -18.26 5.26
C ILE A 33 -3.00 -17.76 6.01
N ARG A 34 -3.13 -16.60 6.65
CA ARG A 34 -2.06 -15.94 7.41
C ARG A 34 -1.54 -16.82 8.53
N TYR A 35 -2.41 -17.55 9.23
CA TYR A 35 -1.99 -18.44 10.30
C TYR A 35 -0.97 -19.48 9.86
N VAL A 36 -1.17 -20.12 8.70
CA VAL A 36 -0.21 -21.10 8.17
C VAL A 36 1.15 -20.44 7.92
N ILE A 37 1.13 -19.27 7.30
CA ILE A 37 2.34 -18.52 6.96
C ILE A 37 3.05 -18.01 8.22
N ASP A 38 2.31 -17.47 9.19
CA ASP A 38 2.83 -16.94 10.45
C ASP A 38 3.46 -18.05 11.30
N VAL A 39 2.78 -19.20 11.47
CA VAL A 39 3.33 -20.34 12.22
C VAL A 39 4.58 -20.90 11.54
N TRP A 40 4.56 -21.00 10.21
CA TRP A 40 5.76 -21.38 9.45
C TRP A 40 6.90 -20.39 9.67
N SER A 41 6.61 -19.09 9.60
CA SER A 41 7.61 -18.03 9.75
C SER A 41 8.27 -18.01 11.12
N GLN A 42 7.51 -18.32 12.18
CA GLN A 42 8.01 -18.39 13.55
C GLN A 42 8.92 -19.59 13.78
N LYS A 43 8.68 -20.70 13.07
CA LYS A 43 9.52 -21.90 13.15
C LYS A 43 10.73 -21.85 12.24
N PHE A 44 10.69 -21.09 11.14
CA PHE A 44 11.78 -21.08 10.16
C PHE A 44 13.15 -20.76 10.81
N PRO A 45 14.22 -21.53 10.52
CA PRO A 45 14.35 -22.56 9.49
C PRO A 45 13.96 -23.99 9.91
N GLU A 46 13.45 -24.19 11.12
CA GLU A 46 12.99 -25.50 11.61
C GLU A 46 11.80 -26.02 10.79
N PRO A 47 11.65 -27.35 10.66
CA PRO A 47 10.52 -27.94 9.95
C PRO A 47 9.19 -27.65 10.66
N LEU A 48 8.19 -27.24 9.89
CA LEU A 48 6.80 -27.22 10.32
C LEU A 48 6.10 -28.46 9.78
N TYR A 49 5.62 -29.33 10.66
CA TYR A 49 4.91 -30.54 10.26
C TYR A 49 3.42 -30.27 10.02
N VAL A 50 2.83 -30.98 9.06
CA VAL A 50 1.43 -30.80 8.64
C VAL A 50 0.47 -31.19 9.78
N ASP A 51 0.74 -32.29 10.48
CA ASP A 51 -0.04 -32.81 11.62
C ASP A 51 -0.07 -31.85 12.83
N GLU A 52 1.06 -31.21 13.13
CA GLU A 52 1.19 -30.20 14.18
C GLU A 52 0.33 -28.96 13.89
N LEU A 53 0.23 -28.58 12.62
CA LEU A 53 -0.56 -27.43 12.21
C LEU A 53 -2.06 -27.76 12.18
N GLU A 54 -2.41 -28.95 11.69
CA GLU A 54 -3.78 -29.46 11.63
C GLU A 54 -4.39 -29.62 13.04
N SER A 55 -3.63 -30.17 13.99
CA SER A 55 -4.08 -30.34 15.39
C SER A 55 -4.33 -29.02 16.12
N ARG A 56 -3.70 -27.92 15.68
CA ARG A 56 -3.86 -26.57 16.25
C ARG A 56 -4.86 -25.73 15.48
N TRP A 57 -5.49 -26.28 14.45
CA TRP A 57 -6.38 -25.54 13.56
C TRP A 57 -7.69 -25.16 14.26
N LYS A 58 -8.03 -23.86 14.20
CA LYS A 58 -9.22 -23.29 14.86
C LYS A 58 -10.15 -22.53 13.92
N TYR A 59 -9.86 -22.55 12.61
CA TYR A 59 -10.63 -21.79 11.64
C TYR A 59 -11.76 -22.62 11.05
N MET A 60 -12.88 -21.95 10.75
CA MET A 60 -14.06 -22.56 10.12
C MET A 60 -13.76 -23.12 8.71
N ILE A 61 -12.76 -22.58 8.02
CA ILE A 61 -12.34 -23.10 6.73
C ILE A 61 -11.47 -24.34 6.91
N SER A 62 -11.65 -25.35 6.06
CA SER A 62 -10.85 -26.57 6.10
C SER A 62 -9.35 -26.25 5.95
N PHE A 63 -8.54 -26.77 6.88
CA PHE A 63 -7.09 -26.70 6.82
C PHE A 63 -6.55 -27.21 5.48
N GLN A 64 -7.02 -28.39 5.05
CA GLN A 64 -6.62 -29.01 3.77
C GLN A 64 -6.99 -28.16 2.55
N LYS A 65 -8.04 -27.34 2.63
CA LYS A 65 -8.38 -26.39 1.56
C LYS A 65 -7.39 -25.25 1.51
N VAL A 66 -7.02 -24.68 2.66
CA VAL A 66 -6.03 -23.61 2.76
C VAL A 66 -4.65 -24.09 2.34
N LEU A 67 -4.23 -25.27 2.81
CA LEU A 67 -2.92 -25.83 2.48
C LEU A 67 -2.76 -26.13 0.99
N ARG A 68 -3.76 -26.78 0.36
CA ARG A 68 -3.77 -27.00 -1.10
C ARG A 68 -3.68 -25.70 -1.87
N TYR A 69 -4.37 -24.66 -1.39
CA TYR A 69 -4.32 -23.36 -2.01
C TYR A 69 -2.90 -22.73 -1.94
N LEU A 70 -2.27 -22.75 -0.76
CA LEU A 70 -0.91 -22.25 -0.59
C LEU A 70 0.12 -23.00 -1.46
N ILE A 71 -0.11 -24.29 -1.70
CA ILE A 71 0.70 -25.11 -2.60
C ILE A 71 0.47 -24.71 -4.06
N SER A 72 -0.79 -24.50 -4.49
CA SER A 72 -1.09 -24.07 -5.85
C SER A 72 -0.49 -22.70 -6.19
N GLU A 73 -0.38 -21.81 -5.20
CA GLU A 73 0.28 -20.51 -5.32
C GLU A 73 1.82 -20.59 -5.25
N LYS A 74 2.39 -21.80 -5.18
CA LYS A 74 3.84 -22.04 -5.09
C LYS A 74 4.51 -21.41 -3.87
N ILE A 75 3.72 -21.12 -2.81
CA ILE A 75 4.21 -20.55 -1.55
C ILE A 75 4.83 -21.63 -0.68
N PHE A 76 4.14 -22.76 -0.57
CA PHE A 76 4.61 -23.92 0.15
C PHE A 76 4.68 -25.12 -0.78
N ARG A 77 5.49 -26.09 -0.39
CA ARG A 77 5.46 -27.46 -0.89
C ARG A 77 5.47 -28.42 0.30
N ILE A 78 4.93 -29.61 0.09
CA ILE A 78 4.98 -30.69 1.07
C ILE A 78 6.12 -31.63 0.67
N GLU A 79 6.99 -31.93 1.64
CA GLU A 79 8.01 -32.96 1.51
C GLU A 79 7.76 -34.05 2.56
N GLN A 80 7.99 -35.30 2.20
CA GLN A 80 8.01 -36.38 3.19
C GLN A 80 9.39 -36.47 3.84
N THR A 81 9.38 -36.59 5.16
CA THR A 81 10.58 -36.88 5.93
C THR A 81 10.92 -38.37 5.88
N ASN A 82 12.15 -38.72 6.27
CA ASN A 82 12.62 -40.10 6.37
C ASN A 82 11.77 -40.98 7.30
N PHE A 83 10.98 -40.37 8.20
CA PHE A 83 10.06 -41.05 9.11
C PHE A 83 8.60 -41.07 8.61
N GLY A 84 8.36 -40.73 7.34
CA GLY A 84 7.04 -40.74 6.71
C GLY A 84 6.12 -39.57 7.11
N ARG A 85 6.59 -38.63 7.94
CA ARG A 85 5.82 -37.41 8.29
C ARG A 85 5.94 -36.36 7.20
N GLU A 86 4.84 -35.67 6.94
CA GLU A 86 4.77 -34.55 5.99
C GLU A 86 5.24 -33.24 6.63
N VAL A 87 6.11 -32.52 5.92
CA VAL A 87 6.68 -31.23 6.34
C VAL A 87 6.37 -30.16 5.30
N ILE A 88 5.98 -28.98 5.80
CA ILE A 88 5.79 -27.76 5.02
C ILE A 88 7.15 -27.09 4.80
N ARG A 89 7.54 -26.95 3.53
CA ARG A 89 8.75 -26.25 3.10
C ARG A 89 8.41 -25.07 2.19
N PRO A 90 9.31 -24.08 2.07
CA PRO A 90 9.20 -23.06 1.04
C PRO A 90 8.98 -23.66 -0.34
N GLY A 91 7.92 -23.21 -1.01
CA GLY A 91 7.73 -23.43 -2.43
C GLY A 91 8.60 -22.47 -3.26
N PRO A 92 8.66 -22.65 -4.59
CA PRO A 92 9.52 -21.86 -5.47
C PRO A 92 9.38 -20.34 -5.32
N LEU A 93 8.15 -19.84 -5.18
CA LEU A 93 7.91 -18.40 -5.05
C LEU A 93 8.46 -17.85 -3.73
N LEU A 94 8.28 -18.58 -2.63
CA LEU A 94 8.79 -18.18 -1.33
C LEU A 94 10.31 -18.32 -1.26
N GLU A 95 10.88 -19.37 -1.85
CA GLU A 95 12.33 -19.53 -1.97
C GLU A 95 12.99 -18.37 -2.73
N ASP A 96 12.41 -17.98 -3.87
CA ASP A 96 12.91 -16.85 -4.67
C ASP A 96 12.90 -15.55 -3.85
N LEU A 97 11.82 -15.31 -3.09
CA LEU A 97 11.70 -14.14 -2.22
C LEU A 97 12.70 -14.13 -1.06
N LEU A 98 12.96 -15.29 -0.46
CA LEU A 98 13.94 -15.44 0.62
C LEU A 98 15.38 -15.31 0.11
N LYS A 99 15.69 -15.85 -1.08
CA LYS A 99 17.02 -15.77 -1.70
C LYS A 99 17.42 -14.35 -2.05
N MET A 100 16.47 -13.53 -2.49
CA MET A 100 16.75 -12.14 -2.84
C MET A 100 17.17 -11.31 -1.62
N PHE A 101 16.85 -11.70 -0.37
CA PHE A 101 17.06 -10.82 0.80
C PHE A 101 17.28 -11.56 2.15
N PRO A 102 18.48 -12.12 2.38
CA PRO A 102 18.70 -13.10 3.46
C PRO A 102 18.85 -12.53 4.90
N SER A 103 18.96 -11.22 5.14
CA SER A 103 19.77 -10.75 6.28
C SER A 103 19.11 -9.87 7.37
N SER A 104 17.80 -9.62 7.40
CA SER A 104 17.21 -8.92 8.56
C SER A 104 15.84 -9.45 8.99
N ARG A 105 15.66 -9.62 10.31
CA ARG A 105 14.37 -10.04 10.92
C ARG A 105 13.21 -9.12 10.52
N GLY A 106 13.48 -7.81 10.36
CA GLY A 106 12.50 -6.83 9.88
C GLY A 106 12.06 -7.11 8.44
N PHE A 107 13.00 -7.46 7.57
CA PHE A 107 12.71 -7.77 6.17
C PHE A 107 12.02 -9.13 6.00
N PHE A 108 12.36 -10.13 6.82
CA PHE A 108 11.63 -11.40 6.85
C PHE A 108 10.15 -11.19 7.15
N ARG A 109 9.82 -10.38 8.17
CA ARG A 109 8.43 -10.00 8.47
C ARG A 109 7.73 -9.33 7.29
N ASP A 110 8.45 -8.52 6.52
CA ASP A 110 7.92 -7.84 5.35
C ASP A 110 7.64 -8.78 4.18
N VAL A 111 8.50 -9.79 3.96
CA VAL A 111 8.29 -10.86 2.99
C VAL A 111 7.06 -11.69 3.37
N ILE A 112 6.91 -12.08 4.63
CA ILE A 112 5.74 -12.81 5.13
C ILE A 112 4.44 -12.05 4.88
N ARG A 113 4.42 -10.74 5.19
CA ARG A 113 3.26 -9.87 4.95
C ARG A 113 2.96 -9.73 3.46
N ALA A 114 3.98 -9.58 2.62
CA ALA A 114 3.80 -9.47 1.18
C ALA A 114 3.27 -10.76 0.55
N VAL A 115 3.80 -11.91 0.97
CA VAL A 115 3.32 -13.24 0.58
C VAL A 115 1.86 -13.41 1.00
N THR A 116 1.53 -13.07 2.25
CA THR A 116 0.14 -13.11 2.74
C THR A 116 -0.77 -12.21 1.90
N GLY A 117 -0.37 -10.97 1.63
CA GLY A 117 -1.13 -10.06 0.77
C GLY A 117 -1.36 -10.61 -0.64
N LEU A 118 -0.32 -11.14 -1.28
CA LEU A 118 -0.40 -11.70 -2.64
C LEU A 118 -1.33 -12.89 -2.72
N VAL A 119 -1.15 -13.84 -1.81
CA VAL A 119 -1.93 -15.07 -1.69
C VAL A 119 -3.38 -14.74 -1.35
N THR A 120 -3.62 -13.77 -0.46
CA THR A 120 -4.97 -13.40 -0.10
C THR A 120 -5.68 -12.69 -1.25
N VAL A 121 -4.98 -11.87 -2.03
CA VAL A 121 -5.51 -11.28 -3.28
C VAL A 121 -5.89 -12.37 -4.28
N ASN A 122 -4.99 -13.31 -4.58
CA ASN A 122 -5.25 -14.37 -5.56
C ASN A 122 -6.40 -15.30 -5.12
N TYR A 123 -6.46 -15.64 -3.83
CA TYR A 123 -7.50 -16.51 -3.28
C TYR A 123 -8.89 -15.89 -3.34
N LEU A 124 -8.93 -14.56 -3.18
CA LEU A 124 -10.16 -13.82 -2.94
C LEU A 124 -10.50 -12.90 -4.13
N SER A 125 -9.80 -13.11 -5.24
CA SER A 125 -10.10 -12.59 -6.58
C SER A 125 -11.39 -13.18 -7.18
N ASP A 126 -12.17 -13.95 -6.41
CA ASP A 126 -13.50 -14.44 -6.81
C ASP A 126 -14.53 -13.28 -6.73
N PRO A 127 -15.11 -12.86 -7.88
CA PRO A 127 -16.03 -11.72 -7.97
C PRO A 127 -17.31 -11.87 -7.14
N GLU A 128 -17.66 -13.08 -6.71
CA GLU A 128 -18.87 -13.33 -5.89
C GLU A 128 -18.68 -13.03 -4.40
N THR A 129 -17.45 -12.74 -3.96
CA THR A 129 -17.13 -12.61 -2.53
C THR A 129 -17.35 -11.19 -2.00
N ARG A 130 -18.50 -10.97 -1.33
CA ARG A 130 -18.92 -9.68 -0.74
C ARG A 130 -17.92 -9.01 0.23
N LYS A 131 -16.90 -9.72 0.71
CA LYS A 131 -15.96 -9.24 1.76
C LYS A 131 -14.72 -8.50 1.22
N PHE A 132 -14.51 -8.46 -0.11
CA PHE A 132 -13.37 -7.77 -0.76
C PHE A 132 -13.76 -6.49 -1.50
N ARG A 133 -15.02 -6.12 -1.37
CA ARG A 133 -15.63 -4.91 -1.91
C ARG A 133 -14.80 -3.64 -1.67
N LYS A 134 -14.09 -3.56 -0.53
CA LYS A 134 -13.14 -2.47 -0.22
C LYS A 134 -11.91 -2.46 -1.12
N VAL A 135 -11.21 -3.59 -1.23
CA VAL A 135 -10.00 -3.71 -2.07
C VAL A 135 -10.37 -3.48 -3.54
N TYR A 136 -11.49 -4.03 -3.99
CA TYR A 136 -12.00 -3.77 -5.34
C TYR A 136 -12.36 -2.31 -5.56
N ALA A 137 -13.07 -1.67 -4.62
CA ALA A 137 -13.38 -0.25 -4.70
C ALA A 137 -12.10 0.59 -4.84
N ILE A 138 -11.05 0.27 -4.08
CA ILE A 138 -9.74 0.94 -4.14
C ILE A 138 -9.10 0.75 -5.52
N LEU A 139 -8.95 -0.50 -5.97
CA LEU A 139 -8.30 -0.79 -7.25
C LEU A 139 -9.06 -0.17 -8.42
N GLN A 140 -10.39 -0.15 -8.38
CA GLN A 140 -11.24 0.49 -9.39
C GLN A 140 -11.14 2.02 -9.33
N ALA A 141 -11.09 2.61 -8.14
CA ALA A 141 -10.94 4.07 -8.00
C ALA A 141 -9.55 4.53 -8.50
N ILE A 142 -8.50 3.80 -8.13
CA ILE A 142 -7.15 4.03 -8.65
C ILE A 142 -7.12 3.83 -10.16
N ASN A 143 -7.82 2.82 -10.70
CA ASN A 143 -7.88 2.61 -12.15
C ASN A 143 -8.46 3.83 -12.88
N VAL A 144 -9.54 4.42 -12.38
CA VAL A 144 -10.11 5.65 -12.94
C VAL A 144 -9.12 6.81 -12.83
N CYS A 145 -8.41 6.94 -11.70
CA CYS A 145 -7.39 7.97 -11.54
C CYS A 145 -6.19 7.77 -12.48
N ILE A 146 -5.83 6.53 -12.81
CA ILE A 146 -4.82 6.20 -13.82
C ILE A 146 -5.26 6.65 -15.21
N ASP A 147 -6.54 6.49 -15.52
CA ASP A 147 -7.12 6.83 -16.82
C ASP A 147 -7.45 8.33 -16.97
N ASP A 148 -7.34 9.13 -15.89
CA ASP A 148 -7.51 10.58 -15.96
C ASP A 148 -6.36 11.21 -16.78
N GLU A 149 -6.66 11.99 -17.81
CA GLU A 149 -5.64 12.66 -18.62
C GLU A 149 -5.01 13.87 -17.89
N ASN A 150 -5.70 14.41 -16.89
CA ASN A 150 -5.31 15.60 -16.12
C ASN A 150 -4.76 15.24 -14.73
N LYS A 151 -3.98 14.16 -14.63
CA LYS A 151 -3.38 13.69 -13.37
C LYS A 151 -2.51 14.78 -12.76
N ILE A 152 -2.76 15.12 -11.50
CA ILE A 152 -1.96 16.13 -10.80
C ILE A 152 -0.95 15.40 -9.89
N PRO A 153 0.36 15.47 -10.16
CA PRO A 153 1.36 14.83 -9.31
C PRO A 153 1.41 15.49 -7.92
N TYR A 154 1.65 14.67 -6.89
CA TYR A 154 1.86 15.12 -5.52
C TYR A 154 3.31 14.85 -5.10
N TYR A 155 4.00 15.93 -4.70
CA TYR A 155 5.42 15.91 -4.34
C TYR A 155 5.60 16.07 -2.83
N GLU A 156 6.63 15.42 -2.31
CA GLU A 156 7.11 15.63 -0.95
C GLU A 156 7.56 17.08 -0.80
N ILE A 157 7.18 17.74 0.29
CA ILE A 157 7.66 19.09 0.59
C ILE A 157 8.85 18.92 1.53
N LYS A 158 10.04 19.31 1.06
CA LYS A 158 11.30 19.21 1.80
C LYS A 158 11.55 20.42 2.69
N GLY A 159 10.81 21.50 2.46
CA GLY A 159 10.88 22.70 3.26
C GLY A 159 10.29 23.91 2.54
N TYR A 160 10.46 25.06 3.16
CA TYR A 160 9.87 26.33 2.75
C TYR A 160 10.96 27.39 2.65
N LYS A 161 10.90 28.21 1.61
CA LYS A 161 11.78 29.36 1.42
C LYS A 161 10.97 30.64 1.41
N CYS A 162 11.48 31.68 2.07
CA CYS A 162 10.85 32.98 2.06
C CYS A 162 11.13 33.68 0.72
N LYS A 163 10.10 34.10 -0.01
CA LYS A 163 10.26 34.88 -1.26
C LYS A 163 10.61 36.34 -1.00
N LEU A 164 10.33 36.84 0.20
CA LEU A 164 10.50 38.25 0.57
C LEU A 164 11.92 38.59 1.01
N CYS A 165 12.72 37.59 1.38
CA CYS A 165 14.13 37.78 1.62
C CYS A 165 14.87 37.84 0.27
N GLU A 166 15.77 38.82 0.11
CA GLU A 166 16.54 39.01 -1.14
C GLU A 166 17.81 38.14 -1.21
N ASP A 167 18.16 37.46 -0.10
CA ASP A 167 19.41 36.72 0.00
C ASP A 167 19.34 35.35 -0.71
N VAL A 168 20.37 35.01 -1.48
CA VAL A 168 20.46 33.76 -2.26
C VAL A 168 20.71 32.55 -1.34
N ASN A 169 21.32 32.77 -0.16
CA ASN A 169 21.69 31.73 0.80
C ASN A 169 20.72 31.59 1.99
N GLN A 170 19.43 31.88 1.77
CA GLN A 170 18.45 31.74 2.84
C GLN A 170 18.33 30.32 3.40
N PRO A 171 18.09 30.19 4.72
CA PRO A 171 17.80 28.91 5.32
C PRO A 171 16.50 28.34 4.76
N ILE A 172 16.52 27.04 4.43
CA ILE A 172 15.31 26.29 4.12
C ILE A 172 14.66 25.92 5.45
N PHE A 173 13.47 26.44 5.70
CA PHE A 173 12.69 26.14 6.90
C PHE A 173 12.07 24.76 6.79
N ALA A 174 12.03 24.01 7.89
CA ALA A 174 11.54 22.63 7.89
C ALA A 174 10.00 22.56 7.97
N SER A 175 9.34 23.59 8.50
CA SER A 175 7.89 23.62 8.71
C SER A 175 7.22 24.93 8.27
N MET A 176 5.93 24.87 7.97
CA MET A 176 5.12 26.07 7.72
C MET A 176 5.14 27.03 8.90
N ALA A 177 5.16 26.51 10.14
CA ALA A 177 5.17 27.33 11.34
C ALA A 177 6.45 28.18 11.44
N GLU A 178 7.61 27.57 11.16
CA GLU A 178 8.91 28.26 11.17
C GLU A 178 8.97 29.37 10.12
N VAL A 179 8.52 29.10 8.89
CA VAL A 179 8.53 30.14 7.84
C VAL A 179 7.51 31.24 8.13
N LYS A 180 6.33 30.91 8.67
CA LYS A 180 5.33 31.91 9.10
C LYS A 180 5.90 32.81 10.19
N GLU A 181 6.53 32.23 11.20
CA GLU A 181 7.17 32.98 12.28
C GLU A 181 8.30 33.88 11.76
N HIS A 182 9.13 33.36 10.87
CA HIS A 182 10.16 34.14 10.20
C HIS A 182 9.58 35.34 9.44
N ILE A 183 8.52 35.12 8.64
CA ILE A 183 7.90 36.18 7.86
C ILE A 183 7.30 37.25 8.78
N LEU A 184 6.54 36.87 9.80
CA LEU A 184 5.92 37.82 10.73
C LEU A 184 6.94 38.65 11.53
N LYS A 185 8.11 38.07 11.83
CA LYS A 185 9.17 38.77 12.58
C LYS A 185 10.04 39.66 11.70
N THR A 186 10.26 39.27 10.45
CA THR A 186 11.31 39.87 9.59
C THR A 186 10.72 40.76 8.50
N HIS A 187 9.48 40.49 8.08
CA HIS A 187 8.82 41.20 6.99
C HIS A 187 7.51 41.82 7.48
N SER A 188 7.26 43.07 7.09
CA SER A 188 5.97 43.72 7.31
C SER A 188 5.04 43.36 6.14
N ILE A 189 4.03 42.56 6.42
CA ILE A 189 3.01 42.13 5.45
C ILE A 189 1.61 42.44 5.99
N ASP A 190 0.78 42.97 5.12
CA ASP A 190 -0.62 43.36 5.39
C ASP A 190 -1.61 42.30 4.87
N CYS A 191 -1.31 41.00 5.07
CA CYS A 191 -2.26 39.93 4.75
C CYS A 191 -2.17 38.77 5.75
N ASP A 192 -3.25 38.01 5.88
CA ASP A 192 -3.31 36.86 6.79
C ASP A 192 -2.57 35.65 6.19
N LEU A 193 -1.43 35.29 6.79
CA LEU A 193 -0.63 34.12 6.39
C LEU A 193 -1.35 32.77 6.57
N ASN A 194 -2.54 32.74 7.18
CA ASN A 194 -3.38 31.55 7.20
C ASN A 194 -4.22 31.41 5.93
N GLU A 195 -4.37 32.47 5.13
CA GLU A 195 -4.96 32.37 3.81
C GLU A 195 -3.93 31.83 2.81
N GLU A 196 -4.31 30.77 2.08
CA GLU A 196 -3.43 30.08 1.13
C GLU A 196 -2.88 31.04 0.05
N VAL A 197 -3.68 32.04 -0.36
CA VAL A 197 -3.30 33.05 -1.36
C VAL A 197 -2.18 33.96 -0.84
N CYS A 198 -2.33 34.49 0.37
CA CYS A 198 -1.32 35.33 1.01
C CYS A 198 -0.05 34.51 1.29
N PHE A 199 -0.19 33.31 1.86
CA PHE A 199 0.95 32.43 2.15
C PHE A 199 1.77 32.09 0.90
N ASN A 200 1.11 31.70 -0.20
CA ASN A 200 1.77 31.34 -1.45
C ASN A 200 2.46 32.53 -2.14
N SER A 201 2.02 33.76 -1.86
CA SER A 201 2.68 34.97 -2.35
C SER A 201 4.03 35.21 -1.65
N CYS A 202 4.14 34.84 -0.38
CA CYS A 202 5.32 35.07 0.45
C CYS A 202 6.27 33.87 0.53
N VAL A 203 5.80 32.66 0.23
CA VAL A 203 6.56 31.41 0.40
C VAL A 203 6.73 30.67 -0.92
N GLU A 204 7.93 30.12 -1.10
CA GLU A 204 8.26 29.15 -2.14
C GLU A 204 8.42 27.78 -1.50
N TYR A 205 7.71 26.78 -2.03
CA TYR A 205 7.83 25.40 -1.56
C TYR A 205 9.02 24.73 -2.22
N VAL A 206 9.87 24.11 -1.40
CA VAL A 206 10.98 23.28 -1.88
C VAL A 206 10.45 21.86 -2.05
N PHE A 207 10.14 21.47 -3.28
CA PHE A 207 9.62 20.14 -3.58
C PHE A 207 10.74 19.10 -3.70
N GLY A 208 10.46 17.90 -3.21
CA GLY A 208 11.29 16.71 -3.29
C GLY A 208 10.83 15.76 -4.39
N LYS A 209 10.88 14.46 -4.10
CA LYS A 209 10.43 13.42 -5.03
C LYS A 209 8.90 13.40 -5.10
N GLN A 210 8.37 12.89 -6.21
CA GLN A 210 6.95 12.57 -6.30
C GLN A 210 6.63 11.43 -5.34
N ILE A 211 5.65 11.65 -4.46
CA ILE A 211 5.19 10.67 -3.46
C ILE A 211 3.76 10.20 -3.71
N GLY A 212 2.99 10.91 -4.55
CA GLY A 212 1.64 10.50 -4.88
C GLY A 212 1.06 11.17 -6.11
N ILE A 213 -0.24 10.99 -6.28
CA ILE A 213 -1.07 11.62 -7.31
C ILE A 213 -2.37 12.07 -6.65
N TRP A 214 -2.80 13.29 -6.94
CA TRP A 214 -4.11 13.78 -6.52
C TRP A 214 -5.20 13.15 -7.38
N CYS A 215 -6.11 12.45 -6.73
CA CYS A 215 -7.26 11.82 -7.35
C CYS A 215 -8.55 12.46 -6.84
N LYS A 216 -9.56 12.55 -7.69
CA LYS A 216 -10.87 13.08 -7.29
C LYS A 216 -11.47 12.24 -6.17
N PHE A 217 -11.86 12.90 -5.08
CA PHE A 217 -12.48 12.27 -3.92
C PHE A 217 -13.78 11.52 -4.29
N LEU A 218 -14.60 12.13 -5.16
CA LEU A 218 -15.87 11.55 -5.59
C LEU A 218 -15.70 10.19 -6.28
N THR A 219 -14.63 10.00 -7.06
CA THR A 219 -14.31 8.72 -7.68
C THR A 219 -14.21 7.59 -6.65
N PHE A 220 -13.58 7.86 -5.50
CA PHE A 220 -13.44 6.88 -4.42
C PHE A 220 -14.78 6.59 -3.73
N VAL A 221 -15.60 7.64 -3.53
CA VAL A 221 -16.96 7.51 -2.96
C VAL A 221 -17.85 6.67 -3.87
N GLU A 222 -17.84 6.95 -5.18
CA GLU A 222 -18.66 6.23 -6.17
C GLU A 222 -18.29 4.75 -6.21
N LYS A 223 -17.00 4.42 -6.31
CA LYS A 223 -16.57 3.01 -6.33
C LYS A 223 -16.89 2.31 -5.01
N ALA A 224 -16.66 2.95 -3.87
CA ALA A 224 -17.05 2.39 -2.58
C ALA A 224 -18.56 2.10 -2.51
N SER A 225 -19.38 3.01 -3.02
CA SER A 225 -20.84 2.90 -3.02
C SER A 225 -21.35 1.79 -3.94
N VAL A 226 -20.79 1.63 -5.14
CA VAL A 226 -21.10 0.52 -6.06
C VAL A 226 -20.87 -0.83 -5.38
N PHE A 227 -19.83 -0.92 -4.55
CA PHE A 227 -19.52 -2.11 -3.77
C PHE A 227 -20.12 -2.05 -2.35
N GLY A 228 -21.12 -1.22 -2.07
CA GLY A 228 -21.83 -1.18 -0.78
C GLY A 228 -20.90 -1.07 0.44
N VAL A 229 -19.79 -0.34 0.32
CA VAL A 229 -18.83 -0.09 1.38
C VAL A 229 -19.21 1.18 2.12
N GLU A 230 -19.22 1.12 3.46
CA GLU A 230 -19.45 2.29 4.30
C GLU A 230 -18.32 3.33 4.14
N ILE A 231 -18.67 4.54 3.68
CA ILE A 231 -17.72 5.60 3.28
C ILE A 231 -16.86 6.10 4.45
N SER A 232 -17.46 6.30 5.63
CA SER A 232 -16.79 6.79 6.85
C SER A 232 -15.64 5.86 7.26
N LYS A 233 -15.90 4.55 7.28
CA LYS A 233 -14.90 3.52 7.58
C LYS A 233 -13.91 3.36 6.44
N PHE A 234 -14.37 3.48 5.19
CA PHE A 234 -13.52 3.35 4.01
C PHE A 234 -12.34 4.33 4.02
N PHE A 235 -12.59 5.64 4.14
CA PHE A 235 -11.51 6.63 4.10
C PHE A 235 -10.55 6.56 5.30
N ARG A 236 -11.07 6.20 6.48
CA ARG A 236 -10.23 5.92 7.65
C ARG A 236 -9.28 4.75 7.39
N ASP A 237 -9.78 3.68 6.79
CA ASP A 237 -8.97 2.53 6.39
C ASP A 237 -7.94 2.92 5.32
N LEU A 238 -8.31 3.73 4.31
CA LEU A 238 -7.37 4.20 3.29
C LEU A 238 -6.20 4.98 3.90
N LEU A 239 -6.49 5.86 4.86
CA LEU A 239 -5.47 6.69 5.52
C LEU A 239 -4.57 5.84 6.42
N THR A 240 -5.17 5.07 7.33
CA THR A 240 -4.43 4.24 8.30
C THR A 240 -3.61 3.14 7.63
N ARG A 241 -4.03 2.64 6.48
CA ARG A 241 -3.32 1.59 5.73
C ARG A 241 -2.42 2.13 4.61
N GLY A 242 -2.22 3.45 4.52
CA GLY A 242 -1.25 4.07 3.60
C GLY A 242 -1.63 3.98 2.12
N VAL A 243 -2.93 3.90 1.81
CA VAL A 243 -3.44 4.04 0.43
C VAL A 243 -3.48 5.50 0.03
N ILE A 244 -3.93 6.34 0.95
CA ILE A 244 -3.92 7.79 0.81
C ILE A 244 -2.91 8.40 1.77
N LEU A 245 -2.29 9.48 1.33
CA LEU A 245 -1.31 10.24 2.10
C LEU A 245 -2.03 11.40 2.80
N PRO A 246 -1.70 11.71 4.06
CA PRO A 246 -2.11 12.97 4.65
C PRO A 246 -1.48 14.12 3.84
N SER A 247 -2.24 15.19 3.61
CA SER A 247 -1.66 16.45 3.15
C SER A 247 -1.12 17.24 4.35
N GLU A 248 -0.36 18.32 4.11
CA GLU A 248 0.30 19.06 5.18
C GLU A 248 -0.71 19.51 6.25
N GLY A 249 -0.38 19.28 7.53
CA GLY A 249 -1.25 19.67 8.65
C GLY A 249 -2.39 18.69 8.98
N ASP A 250 -2.25 17.41 8.63
CA ASP A 250 -3.22 16.32 8.86
C ASP A 250 -4.48 16.36 7.97
N GLU A 251 -4.57 17.29 7.01
CA GLU A 251 -5.72 17.37 6.12
C GLU A 251 -5.67 16.23 5.08
N VAL A 252 -6.68 15.37 5.03
CA VAL A 252 -6.72 14.22 4.11
C VAL A 252 -7.22 14.61 2.70
N MET A 253 -7.83 15.80 2.59
CA MET A 253 -8.48 16.28 1.39
C MET A 253 -8.03 17.70 1.08
N ARG A 254 -7.68 17.97 -0.18
CA ARG A 254 -7.42 19.33 -0.67
C ARG A 254 -8.54 19.77 -1.60
N HIS A 255 -8.97 21.01 -1.43
CA HIS A 255 -9.86 21.66 -2.39
C HIS A 255 -9.02 22.24 -3.54
N ILE A 256 -9.23 21.75 -4.75
CA ILE A 256 -8.64 22.33 -5.96
C ILE A 256 -9.80 22.85 -6.79
N LYS A 257 -9.97 24.18 -6.84
CA LYS A 257 -11.18 24.85 -7.35
C LYS A 257 -12.41 24.40 -6.53
N GLU A 258 -13.47 23.92 -7.20
CA GLU A 258 -14.71 23.45 -6.57
C GLU A 258 -14.71 21.94 -6.28
N GLU A 259 -13.65 21.22 -6.67
CA GLU A 259 -13.56 19.76 -6.52
C GLU A 259 -12.63 19.36 -5.36
N LYS A 260 -13.01 18.28 -4.67
CA LYS A 260 -12.22 17.69 -3.58
C LYS A 260 -11.29 16.62 -4.12
N TYR A 261 -10.03 16.66 -3.71
CA TYR A 261 -9.00 15.71 -4.08
C TYR A 261 -8.37 15.03 -2.86
N ILE A 262 -7.93 13.79 -3.05
CA ILE A 262 -7.14 13.02 -2.07
C ILE A 262 -5.81 12.63 -2.71
N ALA A 263 -4.73 12.66 -1.93
CA ALA A 263 -3.42 12.21 -2.41
C ALA A 263 -3.34 10.68 -2.27
N VAL A 264 -3.20 9.97 -3.38
CA VAL A 264 -2.97 8.51 -3.38
C VAL A 264 -1.46 8.24 -3.42
N ASP A 265 -0.97 7.32 -2.59
CA ASP A 265 0.44 6.95 -2.56
C ASP A 265 0.90 6.37 -3.91
N ILE A 266 2.06 6.84 -4.39
CA ILE A 266 2.59 6.48 -5.71
C ILE A 266 2.84 4.98 -5.87
N ALA A 267 3.08 4.24 -4.78
CA ALA A 267 3.22 2.79 -4.79
C ALA A 267 1.96 2.11 -5.32
N TRP A 268 0.80 2.51 -4.80
CA TRP A 268 -0.50 1.96 -5.17
C TRP A 268 -0.81 2.22 -6.64
N PHE A 269 -0.46 3.41 -7.12
CA PHE A 269 -0.61 3.78 -8.51
C PHE A 269 0.27 2.94 -9.45
N ARG A 270 1.59 2.90 -9.20
CA ARG A 270 2.57 2.15 -10.01
C ARG A 270 2.28 0.66 -10.04
N VAL A 271 1.88 0.08 -8.91
CA VAL A 271 1.50 -1.33 -8.83
C VAL A 271 0.27 -1.61 -9.68
N ARG A 272 -0.77 -0.78 -9.60
CA ARG A 272 -1.98 -0.99 -10.42
C ARG A 272 -1.71 -0.81 -11.91
N GLU A 273 -0.93 0.17 -12.33
CA GLU A 273 -0.53 0.33 -13.73
C GLU A 273 0.15 -0.92 -14.28
N ARG A 274 1.06 -1.51 -13.49
CA ARG A 274 1.75 -2.75 -13.88
C ARG A 274 0.83 -3.97 -13.86
N MET A 275 -0.13 -4.04 -12.94
CA MET A 275 -1.17 -5.07 -12.98
C MET A 275 -1.99 -4.99 -14.27
N ARG A 276 -2.38 -3.77 -14.71
CA ARG A 276 -3.10 -3.58 -15.98
C ARG A 276 -2.26 -3.98 -17.19
N ALA A 277 -0.97 -3.67 -17.19
CA ALA A 277 -0.07 -4.07 -18.28
C ALA A 277 -0.06 -5.60 -18.43
N LEU A 278 0.10 -6.32 -17.31
CA LEU A 278 0.03 -7.78 -17.28
C LEU A 278 -1.35 -8.32 -17.71
N GLU A 279 -2.44 -7.72 -17.24
CA GLU A 279 -3.81 -8.09 -17.65
C GLU A 279 -4.01 -7.95 -19.18
N ARG A 280 -3.44 -6.90 -19.79
CA ARG A 280 -3.50 -6.67 -21.25
C ARG A 280 -2.66 -7.67 -22.03
N GLU A 281 -1.46 -7.98 -21.54
CA GLU A 281 -0.58 -8.99 -22.15
C GLU A 281 -1.25 -10.38 -22.14
N LEU A 282 -1.84 -10.78 -21.01
CA LEU A 282 -2.57 -12.04 -20.89
C LEU A 282 -3.77 -12.13 -21.83
N ARG A 283 -4.48 -11.03 -22.09
CA ARG A 283 -5.62 -11.00 -23.02
C ARG A 283 -5.21 -11.00 -24.50
N ARG A 284 -3.98 -10.60 -24.82
CA ARG A 284 -3.44 -10.60 -26.20
C ARG A 284 -2.75 -11.92 -26.56
N GLY A 285 -2.38 -12.71 -25.56
CA GLY A 285 -1.77 -14.04 -25.71
C GLY A 285 -2.78 -15.20 -25.77
N VAL A 286 -4.08 -14.89 -25.94
CA VAL A 286 -5.17 -15.85 -26.20
C VAL A 286 -5.68 -15.60 -27.62
#